data_AF-A0AAU5Y143-F1
#
_entry.id   AF-A0AAU5Y143-F1
#
_cell.length_a   1.000
_cell.length_b   1.000
_cell.length_c   1.000
_cell.angle_alpha   90.00
_cell.angle_beta   90.00
_cell.angle_gamma   90.00
#
_symmetry.space_group_name_H-M   'P 1'
#
loop_
_entity.id
_entity.type
_entity.pdbx_description
1 polymer ?
#
loop_
_entity_poly.entity_id
_entity_poly.type
_entity_poly.pdbx_seq_one_letter_code
_entity_poly.pdbx_strand_id
1 'polypeptide(L)'
;MTANWDGLGVTWIVGREAELTVEETGSDPTHPPMLVLAGAPCVVMLRPPDDPATWPACVRFLRQLRDSAEDLAALLEARAMARLVPDGDAE
;
A
#
# COMPACT_ATOMS: atom_id res chain seq x y z
N MET A 1 9.97 -11.63 -3.14
CA MET A 1 8.75 -11.46 -2.33
C MET A 1 8.45 -12.78 -1.62
N THR A 2 7.89 -12.75 -0.42
CA THR A 2 7.22 -13.90 0.22
C THR A 2 5.87 -13.43 0.75
N ALA A 3 4.78 -14.01 0.26
CA ALA A 3 3.45 -13.81 0.83
C ALA A 3 3.22 -14.94 1.83
N ASN A 4 2.98 -14.60 3.10
CA ASN A 4 2.58 -15.59 4.12
C ASN A 4 1.06 -15.52 4.30
N TRP A 5 0.39 -16.65 4.17
CA TRP A 5 -1.04 -16.80 4.43
C TRP A 5 -1.21 -17.50 5.77
N ASP A 6 -1.80 -16.83 6.75
CA ASP A 6 -2.00 -17.35 8.11
C ASP A 6 -3.46 -17.76 8.38
N GLY A 7 -4.31 -17.77 7.36
CA GLY A 7 -5.73 -18.10 7.48
C GLY A 7 -6.62 -16.90 7.84
N LEU A 8 -6.05 -15.73 8.16
CA LEU A 8 -6.78 -14.50 8.50
C LEU A 8 -6.45 -13.32 7.57
N GLY A 9 -5.29 -13.35 6.91
CA GLY A 9 -4.94 -12.33 5.92
C GLY A 9 -3.74 -12.68 5.04
N VAL A 10 -3.47 -11.78 4.10
CA VAL A 10 -2.22 -11.78 3.31
C VAL A 10 -1.30 -10.75 3.93
N THR A 11 -0.13 -11.17 4.40
CA THR A 11 0.95 -10.22 4.71
C THR A 11 1.85 -10.07 3.48
N TRP A 12 1.94 -8.85 2.96
CA TRP A 12 2.81 -8.51 1.85
C TRP A 12 4.09 -7.82 2.35
N ILE A 13 5.25 -8.31 1.90
CA ILE A 13 6.55 -7.71 2.18
C ILE A 13 7.00 -6.93 0.94
N VAL A 14 7.12 -5.61 1.10
CA VAL A 14 7.54 -4.68 0.03
C VAL A 14 8.95 -5.03 -0.43
N GLY A 15 9.07 -5.42 -1.70
CA GLY A 15 10.35 -5.71 -2.35
C GLY A 15 10.92 -4.48 -3.07
N ARG A 16 12.18 -4.56 -3.48
CA ARG A 16 12.89 -3.46 -4.17
C ARG A 16 12.24 -3.06 -5.51
N GLU A 17 11.64 -4.02 -6.20
CA GLU A 17 10.97 -3.84 -7.50
C GLU A 17 9.44 -3.68 -7.36
N ALA A 18 8.95 -3.29 -6.18
CA ALA A 18 7.53 -3.07 -5.98
C ALA A 18 7.11 -1.70 -6.54
N GLU A 19 6.08 -1.69 -7.38
CA GLU A 19 5.55 -0.48 -8.01
C GLU A 19 4.05 -0.31 -7.70
N LEU A 20 3.61 0.94 -7.63
CA LEU A 20 2.23 1.32 -7.33
C LEU A 20 1.75 2.29 -8.42
N THR A 21 0.72 1.90 -9.16
CA THR A 21 0.19 2.66 -10.31
C THR A 21 -1.33 2.76 -10.26
N VAL A 22 -1.89 3.82 -10.85
CA VAL A 22 -3.33 3.90 -11.13
C VAL A 22 -3.53 3.54 -12.59
N GLU A 23 -4.35 2.53 -12.86
CA GLU A 23 -4.75 2.14 -14.20
C GLU A 23 -6.14 2.68 -14.50
N GLU A 24 -6.23 3.60 -15.46
CA GLU A 24 -7.51 4.02 -16.03
C GLU A 24 -8.02 2.93 -16.98
N THR A 25 -9.14 2.31 -16.62
CA THR A 25 -9.78 1.25 -17.40
C THR A 25 -10.80 1.78 -18.42
N GLY A 26 -11.06 3.08 -18.44
CA GLY A 26 -12.00 3.76 -19.33
C GLY A 26 -12.75 4.91 -18.64
N SER A 27 -13.46 5.73 -19.42
CA SER A 27 -14.28 6.84 -18.89
C SER A 27 -15.71 6.45 -18.52
N ASP A 28 -16.10 5.22 -18.86
CA ASP A 28 -17.43 4.68 -18.55
C ASP A 28 -17.48 4.24 -17.08
N PRO A 29 -18.53 4.58 -16.32
CA PRO A 29 -18.68 4.14 -14.92
C PRO A 29 -18.68 2.61 -14.74
N THR A 30 -18.95 1.83 -15.80
CA THR A 30 -18.82 0.36 -15.81
C THR A 30 -17.37 -0.14 -15.88
N HIS A 31 -16.41 0.77 -16.11
CA HIS A 31 -14.97 0.48 -16.17
C HIS A 31 -14.20 1.43 -15.26
N PRO A 32 -14.36 1.33 -13.93
CA PRO A 32 -13.77 2.30 -13.00
C PRO A 32 -12.26 2.08 -12.81
N PRO A 33 -11.47 3.16 -12.62
CA PRO A 33 -10.03 3.06 -12.48
C PRO A 33 -9.63 2.20 -11.26
N MET A 34 -8.49 1.53 -11.38
CA MET A 34 -7.97 0.62 -10.35
C MET A 34 -6.62 1.09 -9.83
N LEU A 35 -6.36 0.84 -8.54
CA LEU A 35 -5.03 0.94 -7.99
C LEU A 35 -4.34 -0.42 -8.13
N VAL A 36 -3.20 -0.45 -8.79
CA VAL A 36 -2.43 -1.66 -9.07
C VAL A 36 -1.12 -1.61 -8.29
N LEU A 37 -0.89 -2.63 -7.48
CA LEU A 37 0.38 -2.88 -6.82
C LEU A 37 1.05 -4.06 -7.53
N ALA A 38 2.08 -3.78 -8.30
CA ALA A 38 2.82 -4.78 -9.05
C ALA A 38 4.11 -5.13 -8.32
N GLY A 39 4.38 -6.42 -8.13
CA GLY A 39 5.68 -6.90 -7.68
C GLY A 39 5.83 -8.39 -7.91
N ALA A 40 7.00 -8.86 -8.35
CA ALA A 40 7.16 -10.30 -8.61
C ALA A 40 7.02 -11.14 -7.31
N PRO A 41 6.14 -12.16 -7.23
CA PRO A 41 5.40 -12.81 -8.33
C PRO A 41 3.88 -12.49 -8.41
N CYS A 42 3.34 -11.51 -7.70
CA CYS A 42 1.90 -11.24 -7.69
C CYS A 42 1.52 -9.77 -7.88
N VAL A 43 0.36 -9.56 -8.50
CA VAL A 43 -0.25 -8.24 -8.65
C VAL A 43 -1.45 -8.17 -7.70
N VAL A 44 -1.51 -7.12 -6.88
CA VAL A 44 -2.68 -6.80 -6.07
C VAL A 44 -3.43 -5.65 -6.74
N MET A 45 -4.69 -5.89 -7.09
CA MET A 45 -5.56 -4.88 -7.67
C MET A 45 -6.60 -4.47 -6.63
N LEU A 46 -6.67 -3.17 -6.35
CA LEU A 46 -7.73 -2.59 -5.55
C LEU A 46 -8.68 -1.84 -6.48
N ARG A 47 -9.86 -2.44 -6.66
CA ARG A 47 -10.94 -1.91 -7.50
C ARG A 47 -12.03 -1.28 -6.61
N PRO A 48 -12.66 -0.18 -7.04
CA PRO A 48 -13.85 0.30 -6.37
C PRO A 48 -15.01 -0.71 -6.51
N PRO A 49 -16.02 -0.65 -5.63
CA PRO A 49 -17.19 -1.52 -5.74
C PRO A 49 -17.98 -1.24 -7.02
N ASP A 50 -18.71 -2.26 -7.49
CA ASP A 50 -19.46 -2.20 -8.75
C ASP A 50 -20.61 -1.17 -8.71
N ASP A 51 -21.16 -0.88 -7.52
CA ASP A 51 -22.19 0.14 -7.31
C ASP A 51 -21.56 1.54 -7.08
N PRO A 52 -21.76 2.51 -8.01
CA PRO A 52 -21.23 3.87 -7.88
C PRO A 52 -21.72 4.62 -6.64
N ALA A 53 -22.88 4.27 -6.09
CA ALA A 53 -23.39 4.94 -4.89
C ALA A 53 -22.48 4.72 -3.66
N THR A 54 -21.65 3.67 -3.69
CA THR A 54 -20.73 3.33 -2.60
C THR A 54 -19.33 3.94 -2.77
N TRP A 55 -19.03 4.55 -3.92
CA TRP A 55 -17.71 5.11 -4.21
C TRP A 55 -17.23 6.18 -3.22
N PRO A 56 -18.09 7.05 -2.64
CA PRO A 56 -17.63 7.98 -1.61
C PRO A 56 -16.98 7.28 -0.40
N ALA A 57 -17.46 6.09 -0.03
CA ALA A 57 -16.84 5.28 1.02
C ALA A 57 -15.49 4.70 0.57
N CYS A 58 -15.39 4.25 -0.69
CA CYS A 58 -14.12 3.82 -1.29
C CYS A 58 -13.09 4.97 -1.32
N VAL A 59 -13.50 6.18 -1.70
CA VAL A 59 -12.63 7.37 -1.69
C VAL A 59 -12.12 7.68 -0.28
N ARG A 60 -13.00 7.58 0.73
CA ARG A 60 -12.60 7.76 2.13
C ARG A 60 -11.58 6.72 2.56
N PHE A 61 -11.80 5.45 2.23
CA PHE A 61 -10.86 4.36 2.50
C PHE A 61 -9.50 4.60 1.83
N LEU A 62 -9.48 4.97 0.55
CA LEU A 62 -8.24 5.27 -0.18
C LEU A 62 -7.42 6.39 0.46
N ARG A 63 -8.09 7.44 0.95
CA ARG A 63 -7.43 8.53 1.69
C ARG A 63 -6.84 8.04 3.01
N GLN A 64 -7.59 7.25 3.78
CA GLN A 64 -7.10 6.65 5.02
C GLN A 64 -5.90 5.73 4.78
N LEU A 65 -5.93 4.95 3.70
CA LEU A 65 -4.81 4.10 3.29
C LEU A 65 -3.56 4.94 3.01
N ARG A 66 -3.67 6.04 2.24
CA ARG A 66 -2.56 6.95 1.99
C ARG A 66 -1.99 7.54 3.28
N ASP A 67 -2.87 8.06 4.14
CA ASP A 67 -2.43 8.71 5.37
C ASP A 67 -1.74 7.70 6.32
N SER A 68 -2.26 6.47 6.40
CA SER A 68 -1.63 5.40 7.19
C SER A 68 -0.31 4.90 6.60
N ALA A 69 -0.17 4.91 5.27
CA ALA A 69 1.09 4.57 4.60
C ALA A 69 2.17 5.61 4.87
N GLU A 70 1.80 6.90 4.91
CA GLU A 70 2.68 8.01 5.28
C GLU A 70 3.16 7.86 6.75
N ASP A 71 2.24 7.58 7.68
CA ASP A 71 2.59 7.32 9.08
C ASP A 71 3.58 6.14 9.21
N LEU A 72 3.38 5.07 8.45
CA LEU A 72 4.30 3.93 8.42
C LEU A 72 5.67 4.31 7.86
N ALA A 73 5.72 5.12 6.78
CA ALA A 73 6.97 5.60 6.20
C ALA A 73 7.77 6.42 7.22
N ALA A 74 7.14 7.38 7.89
CA ALA A 74 7.77 8.20 8.94
C ALA A 74 8.35 7.33 10.09
N LEU A 75 7.61 6.29 10.52
CA LEU A 75 8.09 5.36 11.54
C LEU A 75 9.31 4.54 11.08
N LEU A 76 9.32 4.11 9.81
CA LEU A 76 10.45 3.37 9.24
C LEU A 76 11.69 4.26 9.11
N GLU A 77 11.53 5.50 8.66
CA GLU A 77 12.60 6.50 8.57
C GLU A 77 13.19 6.81 9.94
N ALA A 78 12.34 7.10 10.94
CA ALA A 78 12.80 7.36 12.30
C ALA A 78 13.61 6.19 12.88
N ARG A 79 13.16 4.95 12.65
CA ARG A 79 13.87 3.74 13.10
C ARG A 79 15.17 3.49 12.33
N ALA A 80 15.21 3.82 11.05
CA ALA A 80 16.44 3.73 10.25
C ALA A 80 17.48 4.73 10.76
N MET A 81 17.08 5.98 11.03
CA MET A 81 17.97 7.03 11.57
C MET A 81 18.48 6.69 12.98
N ALA A 82 17.61 6.17 13.86
CA ALA A 82 18.01 5.74 15.21
C ALA A 82 19.06 4.63 15.19
N ARG A 83 19.07 3.76 14.17
CA ARG A 83 20.08 2.69 14.02
C ARG A 83 21.41 3.20 13.45
N LEU A 84 21.41 4.37 12.82
CA LEU A 84 22.61 5.00 12.24
C LEU A 84 23.36 5.88 13.24
N VAL A 85 22.73 6.19 14.38
CA VAL A 85 23.37 6.81 15.55
C VAL A 85 23.67 5.67 16.54
N PRO A 86 24.79 4.95 16.41
CA PRO A 86 25.19 4.02 17.47
C PRO A 86 25.47 4.85 18.72
N ASP A 87 25.13 4.30 19.90
CA ASP A 87 25.53 4.81 21.22
C ASP A 87 27.06 5.05 21.22
N GLY A 88 27.45 6.27 20.86
CA GLY A 88 28.70 6.87 21.26
C GLY A 88 28.46 7.48 22.63
N ASP A 89 29.40 7.23 23.54
CA ASP A 89 29.47 7.78 24.89
C ASP A 89 28.78 6.93 25.97
N ALA A 90 29.18 5.66 26.05
CA ALA A 90 29.39 5.02 27.34
C ALA A 90 30.88 5.10 27.70
N GLU A 91 31.29 6.21 28.35
CA GLU A 91 32.43 6.23 29.29
C GLU A 91 32.19 7.27 30.40
#